data_AF-A0A3A4PRG5-F1
#
_entry.id   AF-A0A3A4PRG5-F1
#
_cell.length_a   1.000
_cell.length_b   1.000
_cell.length_c   1.000
_cell.angle_alpha   90.00
_cell.angle_beta   90.00
_cell.angle_gamma   90.00
#
_symmetry.space_group_name_H-M   'P 1'
#
loop_
_entity.id
_entity.type
_entity.pdbx_description
1 polymer ?
#
loop_
_entity_poly.entity_id
_entity_poly.type
_entity_poly.pdbx_seq_one_letter_code
_entity_poly.pdbx_strand_id
1 'polypeptide(L)'
;MTLIDPRYLPHILCILIIIGRLSDVVSTFIASRSLKLESNPISQRYGWPFIIIISILLPFLPYITTKGAVVVIVVSFWCSADNTSRIWLIRAVGEKEYSEFISHAMAKSSLSHALVCAYMKSFFIAAIGFSIILLCSKSSEDLVFWFGVGILSIAISNAMTSTYTLKSHFKRMAVR
;
A
#
# COMPACT_ATOMS: atom_id res chain seq x y z
N MET A 1 12.01 26.06 10.09
CA MET A 1 12.92 26.32 8.95
C MET A 1 12.90 25.08 8.08
N THR A 2 12.11 25.08 7.00
CA THR A 2 12.16 24.01 5.99
C THR A 2 13.45 24.15 5.20
N LEU A 3 14.25 23.08 5.11
CA LEU A 3 15.50 23.04 4.35
C LEU A 3 15.28 23.18 2.82
N ILE A 4 14.03 23.21 2.38
CA ILE A 4 13.61 23.21 0.97
C ILE A 4 12.89 24.53 0.70
N ASP A 5 13.32 25.25 -0.33
CA ASP A 5 12.61 26.42 -0.86
C ASP A 5 11.18 25.99 -1.27
N PRO A 6 10.13 26.67 -0.77
CA PRO A 6 8.73 26.33 -1.09
C PRO A 6 8.43 26.22 -2.58
N ARG A 7 9.16 26.95 -3.43
CA ARG A 7 8.99 26.91 -4.89
C ARG A 7 9.40 25.56 -5.50
N TYR A 8 10.34 24.86 -4.90
CA TYR A 8 10.80 23.55 -5.39
C TYR A 8 10.04 22.36 -4.79
N LEU A 9 9.25 22.58 -3.74
CA LEU A 9 8.55 21.52 -3.05
C LEU A 9 7.64 20.69 -3.99
N PRO A 10 6.78 21.28 -4.86
CA PRO A 10 5.95 20.49 -5.78
C PRO A 10 6.76 19.59 -6.72
N HIS A 11 7.91 20.07 -7.22
CA HIS A 11 8.80 19.31 -8.11
C HIS A 11 9.45 18.14 -7.38
N ILE A 12 9.93 18.36 -6.15
CA ILE A 12 10.51 17.30 -5.31
C ILE A 12 9.46 16.23 -5.02
N LEU A 13 8.26 16.63 -4.61
CA LEU A 13 7.15 15.71 -4.37
C LEU A 13 6.78 14.94 -5.64
N CYS A 14 6.75 15.60 -6.81
CA CYS A 14 6.49 14.96 -8.10
C CYS A 14 7.51 13.85 -8.39
N ILE A 15 8.80 14.15 -8.24
CA ILE A 15 9.88 13.18 -8.44
C ILE A 15 9.75 12.01 -7.46
N LEU A 16 9.47 12.27 -6.18
CA LEU A 16 9.29 11.23 -5.18
C LEU A 16 8.09 10.33 -5.50
N ILE A 17 6.98 10.90 -5.98
CA ILE A 17 5.82 10.11 -6.43
C ILE A 17 6.20 9.27 -7.65
N ILE A 18 6.95 9.81 -8.64
CA ILE A 18 7.41 9.03 -9.79
C ILE A 18 8.23 7.83 -9.32
N ILE A 19 9.19 8.04 -8.43
CA ILE A 19 10.04 6.96 -7.89
C ILE A 19 9.18 5.92 -7.17
N GLY A 20 8.26 6.35 -6.30
CA GLY A 20 7.36 5.44 -5.58
C GLY A 20 6.43 4.67 -6.52
N ARG A 21 5.81 5.33 -7.50
CA ARG A 21 4.90 4.67 -8.45
C ARG A 21 5.64 3.74 -9.41
N LEU A 22 6.83 4.11 -9.88
CA LEU A 22 7.65 3.25 -10.73
C LEU A 22 8.12 2.01 -9.95
N SER A 23 8.57 2.20 -8.72
CA SER A 23 8.98 1.10 -7.84
C SER A 23 7.82 0.15 -7.56
N ASP A 24 6.62 0.68 -7.32
CA ASP A 24 5.40 -0.10 -7.15
C ASP A 24 5.10 -0.94 -8.41
N VAL A 25 5.04 -0.30 -9.60
CA VAL A 25 4.80 -0.99 -10.87
C VAL A 25 5.83 -2.09 -11.13
N VAL A 26 7.12 -1.80 -10.97
CA VAL A 26 8.20 -2.74 -11.21
C VAL A 26 8.14 -3.90 -10.20
N SER A 27 7.95 -3.58 -8.92
CA SER A 27 7.85 -4.59 -7.86
C SER A 27 6.65 -5.52 -8.06
N THR A 28 5.48 -4.99 -8.41
CA THR A 28 4.30 -5.78 -8.78
C THR A 28 4.56 -6.61 -10.03
N PHE A 29 5.25 -6.07 -11.04
CA PHE A 29 5.50 -6.82 -12.29
C PHE A 29 6.42 -8.01 -12.07
N ILE A 30 7.42 -7.82 -11.20
CA ILE A 30 8.35 -8.88 -10.81
C ILE A 30 7.64 -9.91 -9.92
N ALA A 31 6.76 -9.48 -9.01
CA ALA A 31 6.04 -10.36 -8.11
C ALA A 31 4.89 -11.14 -8.79
N SER A 32 4.07 -10.49 -9.61
CA SER A 32 2.85 -11.11 -10.14
C SER A 32 2.53 -10.55 -11.51
N ARG A 33 3.03 -11.21 -12.55
CA ARG A 33 2.74 -10.80 -13.94
C ARG A 33 1.25 -10.94 -14.25
N SER A 34 0.59 -11.93 -13.65
CA SER A 34 -0.83 -12.18 -13.85
C SER A 34 -1.74 -11.34 -12.94
N LEU A 35 -1.15 -10.55 -12.02
CA LEU A 35 -1.85 -9.77 -10.99
C LEU A 35 -2.73 -10.60 -10.04
N LYS A 36 -2.59 -11.93 -10.01
CA LYS A 36 -3.35 -12.80 -9.12
C LYS A 36 -2.96 -12.66 -7.66
N LEU A 37 -1.72 -12.25 -7.38
CA LEU A 37 -1.24 -12.01 -6.01
C LEU A 37 -1.48 -10.58 -5.53
N GLU A 38 -2.00 -9.71 -6.40
CA GLU A 38 -2.26 -8.31 -6.07
C GLU A 38 -3.39 -8.21 -5.05
N SER A 39 -3.19 -7.53 -3.92
CA SER A 39 -4.21 -7.48 -2.87
C SER A 39 -5.34 -6.48 -3.18
N ASN A 40 -5.11 -5.56 -4.12
CA ASN A 40 -6.09 -4.56 -4.51
C ASN A 40 -7.12 -5.16 -5.49
N PRO A 41 -8.41 -5.28 -5.10
CA PRO A 41 -9.44 -5.86 -5.96
C PRO A 41 -9.72 -5.03 -7.22
N ILE A 42 -9.45 -3.72 -7.18
CA ILE A 42 -9.60 -2.84 -8.35
C ILE A 42 -8.51 -3.18 -9.37
N SER A 43 -7.26 -3.34 -8.92
CA SER A 43 -6.15 -3.72 -9.77
C SER A 43 -6.32 -5.14 -10.35
N GLN A 44 -6.84 -6.09 -9.56
CA GLN A 44 -7.19 -7.42 -10.07
C GLN A 44 -8.26 -7.37 -11.17
N ARG A 45 -9.22 -6.43 -11.05
CA ARG A 45 -10.35 -6.33 -11.98
C ARG A 45 -10.00 -5.61 -13.29
N TYR A 46 -9.26 -4.51 -13.22
CA TYR A 46 -8.93 -3.68 -14.39
C TYR A 46 -7.53 -3.93 -14.96
N GLY A 47 -6.70 -4.72 -14.27
CA GLY A 47 -5.40 -5.17 -14.73
C GLY A 47 -4.34 -4.08 -14.83
N TRP A 48 -3.29 -4.37 -15.62
CA TRP A 48 -2.14 -3.49 -15.84
C TRP A 48 -2.49 -2.07 -16.33
N PRO A 49 -3.46 -1.86 -17.24
CA PRO A 49 -3.80 -0.51 -17.71
C PRO A 49 -4.18 0.42 -16.55
N PHE A 50 -4.95 -0.06 -15.58
CA PHE A 50 -5.33 0.74 -14.41
C PHE A 50 -4.10 1.14 -13.57
N ILE A 51 -3.20 0.20 -13.29
CA ILE A 51 -1.98 0.45 -12.51
C ILE A 51 -1.09 1.49 -13.22
N ILE A 52 -0.93 1.36 -14.55
CA ILE A 52 -0.10 2.27 -15.35
C ILE A 52 -0.73 3.67 -15.40
N ILE A 53 -2.03 3.78 -15.69
CA ILE A 53 -2.73 5.07 -15.76
C ILE A 53 -2.60 5.83 -14.44
N ILE A 54 -2.87 5.17 -13.31
CA ILE A 54 -2.74 5.78 -11.98
C ILE A 54 -1.29 6.21 -11.71
N SER A 55 -0.31 5.41 -12.14
CA SER A 55 1.11 5.72 -11.97
C SER A 55 1.58 6.91 -12.80
N ILE A 56 0.93 7.19 -13.93
CA ILE A 56 1.18 8.37 -14.76
C ILE A 56 0.50 9.62 -14.20
N LEU A 57 -0.74 9.50 -13.69
CA LEU A 57 -1.53 10.65 -13.25
C LEU A 57 -1.12 11.17 -11.86
N LEU A 58 -0.84 10.29 -10.90
CA LEU A 58 -0.53 10.69 -9.52
C LEU A 58 0.69 11.62 -9.37
N PRO A 59 1.77 11.50 -10.15
CA PRO A 59 2.88 12.45 -10.13
C PRO A 59 2.51 13.93 -10.33
N PHE A 60 1.36 14.23 -10.95
CA PHE A 60 0.92 15.61 -11.17
C PHE A 60 0.15 16.20 -9.97
N LEU A 61 -0.24 15.37 -8.99
CA LEU A 61 -0.97 15.81 -7.80
C LEU A 61 -0.28 16.93 -6.99
N PRO A 62 1.07 16.97 -6.82
CA PRO A 62 1.73 18.05 -6.08
C PRO A 62 1.49 19.45 -6.62
N TYR A 63 1.18 19.57 -7.92
CA TYR A 63 0.87 20.86 -8.56
C TYR A 63 -0.57 21.32 -8.29
N ILE A 64 -1.42 20.44 -7.74
CA ILE A 64 -2.79 20.73 -7.31
C ILE A 64 -2.83 20.88 -5.78
N THR A 65 -2.20 19.95 -5.06
CA THR A 65 -2.15 19.95 -3.59
C THR A 65 -0.87 19.28 -3.08
N THR A 66 -0.01 20.07 -2.42
CA THR A 66 1.20 19.55 -1.76
C THR A 66 0.86 18.64 -0.59
N LYS A 67 -0.20 18.97 0.16
CA LYS A 67 -0.72 18.18 1.29
C LYS A 67 -1.17 16.78 0.85
N GLY A 68 -1.98 16.71 -0.22
CA GLY A 68 -2.42 15.43 -0.78
C GLY A 68 -1.26 14.63 -1.41
N ALA A 69 -0.29 15.32 -2.02
CA ALA A 69 0.90 14.67 -2.55
C ALA A 69 1.73 13.96 -1.47
N VAL A 70 1.86 14.53 -0.27
CA VAL A 70 2.55 13.86 0.85
C VAL A 70 1.87 12.54 1.21
N VAL A 71 0.54 12.52 1.29
CA VAL A 71 -0.22 11.29 1.54
C VAL A 71 0.07 10.24 0.45
N VAL A 72 0.06 10.65 -0.82
CA VAL A 72 0.34 9.77 -1.96
C VAL A 72 1.76 9.22 -1.94
N ILE A 73 2.76 10.02 -1.55
CA ILE A 73 4.16 9.57 -1.41
C ILE A 73 4.25 8.45 -0.37
N VAL A 74 3.67 8.68 0.81
CA VAL A 74 3.67 7.71 1.91
C VAL A 74 3.06 6.38 1.47
N VAL A 75 1.87 6.43 0.85
CA VAL A 75 1.20 5.23 0.33
C VAL A 75 2.04 4.56 -0.76
N SER A 76 2.60 5.32 -1.71
CA SER A 76 3.36 4.77 -2.83
C SER A 76 4.64 4.05 -2.38
N PHE A 77 5.39 4.64 -1.45
CA PHE A 77 6.57 3.99 -0.89
C PHE A 77 6.21 2.79 -0.03
N TRP A 78 5.12 2.85 0.73
CA TRP A 78 4.67 1.70 1.51
C TRP A 78 4.29 0.51 0.62
N CYS A 79 3.50 0.73 -0.43
CA CYS A 79 3.15 -0.31 -1.40
C CYS A 79 4.40 -0.90 -2.06
N SER A 80 5.33 -0.04 -2.49
CA SER A 80 6.61 -0.48 -3.06
C SER A 80 7.41 -1.36 -2.09
N ALA A 81 7.48 -0.97 -0.81
CA ALA A 81 8.20 -1.72 0.21
C ALA A 81 7.53 -3.07 0.53
N ASP A 82 6.20 -3.11 0.70
CA ASP A 82 5.45 -4.33 0.97
C ASP A 82 5.56 -5.32 -0.20
N ASN A 83 5.45 -4.84 -1.44
CA ASN A 83 5.65 -5.67 -2.63
C ASN A 83 7.08 -6.22 -2.70
N THR A 84 8.08 -5.34 -2.53
CA THR A 84 9.50 -5.73 -2.58
C THR A 84 9.85 -6.78 -1.53
N SER A 85 9.26 -6.69 -0.34
CA SER A 85 9.51 -7.65 0.75
C SER A 85 9.16 -9.10 0.42
N ARG A 86 8.27 -9.33 -0.56
CA ARG A 86 7.77 -10.66 -0.95
C ARG A 86 8.37 -11.17 -2.25
N ILE A 87 9.01 -10.30 -3.05
CA ILE A 87 9.55 -10.64 -4.37
C ILE A 87 10.47 -11.86 -4.30
N TRP A 88 11.40 -11.89 -3.35
CA TRP A 88 12.41 -12.95 -3.28
C TRP A 88 11.76 -14.33 -3.13
N LEU A 89 10.75 -14.45 -2.27
CA LEU A 89 10.05 -15.71 -1.99
C LEU A 89 9.21 -16.13 -3.19
N ILE A 90 8.43 -15.20 -3.73
CA ILE A 90 7.60 -15.45 -4.92
C ILE A 90 8.46 -15.91 -6.10
N ARG A 91 9.62 -15.27 -6.31
CA ARG A 91 10.55 -15.66 -7.38
C ARG A 91 11.21 -17.02 -7.15
N ALA A 92 11.43 -17.39 -5.89
CA ALA A 92 12.06 -18.66 -5.55
C ALA A 92 11.10 -19.85 -5.80
N VAL A 93 9.80 -19.69 -5.51
CA VAL A 93 8.84 -20.80 -5.62
C VAL A 93 7.97 -20.77 -6.88
N GLY A 94 7.79 -19.59 -7.49
CA GLY A 94 6.82 -19.40 -8.58
C GLY A 94 5.49 -18.80 -8.10
N GLU A 95 4.83 -18.04 -8.97
CA GLU A 95 3.60 -17.30 -8.64
C GLU A 95 2.44 -18.24 -8.25
N LYS A 96 2.31 -19.38 -8.95
CA LYS A 96 1.23 -20.35 -8.71
C LYS A 96 1.44 -21.09 -7.40
N GLU A 97 2.65 -21.59 -7.19
CA GLU A 97 3.08 -22.33 -6.01
C GLU A 97 2.99 -21.45 -4.76
N TYR A 98 3.37 -20.17 -4.87
CA TYR A 98 3.17 -19.20 -3.80
C TYR A 98 1.68 -19.01 -3.47
N SER A 99 0.82 -18.86 -4.47
CA SER A 99 -0.64 -18.74 -4.27
C SER A 99 -1.23 -19.99 -3.60
N GLU A 100 -0.78 -21.18 -3.98
CA GLU A 100 -1.21 -22.46 -3.39
C GLU A 100 -0.70 -22.59 -1.95
N PHE A 101 0.54 -22.21 -1.69
CA PHE A 101 1.13 -22.17 -0.35
C PHE A 101 0.30 -21.29 0.60
N ILE A 102 -0.03 -20.06 0.18
CA ILE A 102 -0.87 -19.15 0.98
C ILE A 102 -2.27 -19.73 1.18
N SER A 103 -2.85 -20.34 0.15
CA SER A 103 -4.16 -20.99 0.24
C SER A 103 -4.17 -22.16 1.23
N HIS A 104 -3.13 -22.98 1.24
CA HIS A 104 -2.97 -24.10 2.16
C HIS A 104 -2.74 -23.63 3.60
N ALA A 105 -1.95 -22.57 3.79
CA ALA A 105 -1.77 -21.95 5.10
C ALA A 105 -3.09 -21.38 5.65
N MET A 106 -3.87 -20.70 4.81
CA MET A 106 -5.20 -20.20 5.18
C MET A 106 -6.16 -21.33 5.52
N ALA A 107 -6.13 -22.45 4.77
CA ALA A 107 -6.96 -23.63 5.02
C ALA A 107 -6.74 -24.25 6.41
N LYS A 108 -5.51 -24.14 6.91
CA LYS A 108 -5.10 -24.65 8.23
C LYS A 108 -5.27 -23.61 9.35
N SER A 109 -5.71 -22.40 9.02
CA SER A 109 -5.99 -21.32 9.99
C SER A 109 -7.50 -21.11 10.12
N SER A 110 -7.93 -20.46 11.20
CA SER A 110 -9.29 -19.93 11.26
C SER A 110 -9.35 -18.48 10.77
N LEU A 111 -10.51 -18.08 10.25
CA LEU A 111 -10.75 -16.70 9.79
C LEU A 111 -10.51 -15.69 10.91
N SER A 112 -10.94 -16.01 12.14
CA SER A 112 -10.78 -15.13 13.30
C SER A 112 -9.31 -14.88 13.62
N HIS A 113 -8.46 -15.92 13.63
CA HIS A 113 -7.02 -15.75 13.87
C HIS A 113 -6.37 -14.87 12.80
N ALA A 114 -6.71 -15.09 11.52
CA ALA A 114 -6.18 -14.28 10.43
C ALA A 114 -6.63 -12.81 10.52
N LEU A 115 -7.90 -12.56 10.84
CA LEU A 115 -8.43 -11.19 11.01
C LEU A 115 -7.81 -10.48 12.21
N VAL A 116 -7.63 -11.16 13.35
CA VAL A 116 -6.97 -10.59 14.52
C VAL A 116 -5.54 -10.17 14.18
N CYS A 117 -4.77 -11.03 13.50
CA CYS A 117 -3.41 -10.68 13.08
C CYS A 117 -3.39 -9.50 12.10
N ALA A 118 -4.33 -9.47 11.15
CA ALA A 118 -4.45 -8.37 10.19
C ALA A 118 -4.80 -7.04 10.88
N TYR A 119 -5.77 -7.05 11.79
CA TYR A 119 -6.13 -5.85 12.55
C TYR A 119 -5.03 -5.41 13.51
N MET A 120 -4.28 -6.34 14.11
CA MET A 120 -3.14 -6.01 14.95
C MET A 120 -2.04 -5.30 14.14
N LYS A 121 -1.73 -5.78 12.93
CA LYS A 121 -0.83 -5.07 12.00
C LYS A 121 -1.33 -3.66 11.70
N SER A 122 -2.61 -3.52 11.32
CA SER A 122 -3.21 -2.21 11.05
C SER A 122 -3.21 -1.28 12.26
N PHE A 123 -3.46 -1.81 13.46
CA PHE A 123 -3.43 -1.06 14.71
C PHE A 123 -2.04 -0.47 14.98
N PHE A 124 -0.98 -1.26 14.85
CA PHE A 124 0.39 -0.75 15.05
C PHE A 124 0.77 0.30 14.00
N ILE A 125 0.38 0.12 12.74
CA ILE A 125 0.59 1.14 11.70
C ILE A 125 -0.19 2.43 12.06
N ALA A 126 -1.44 2.30 12.50
CA ALA A 126 -2.25 3.44 12.90
C ALA A 126 -1.64 4.18 14.10
N ALA A 127 -1.13 3.44 15.09
CA ALA A 127 -0.45 4.01 16.25
C ALA A 127 0.76 4.86 15.85
N ILE A 128 1.55 4.43 14.85
CA ILE A 128 2.67 5.22 14.31
C ILE A 128 2.15 6.53 13.71
N GLY A 129 1.14 6.46 12.82
CA GLY A 129 0.58 7.65 12.18
C GLY A 129 -0.01 8.64 13.19
N PHE A 130 -0.74 8.14 14.19
CA PHE A 130 -1.33 8.94 15.25
C PHE A 130 -0.26 9.57 16.15
N SER A 131 0.80 8.83 16.49
CA SER A 131 1.91 9.35 17.29
C SER A 131 2.64 10.49 16.56
N ILE A 132 2.82 10.39 15.25
CA ILE A 132 3.40 11.49 14.44
C ILE A 132 2.50 12.73 14.47
N ILE A 133 1.19 12.56 14.31
CA ILE A 133 0.24 13.69 14.36
C ILE A 133 0.27 14.35 15.74
N LEU A 134 0.14 13.57 16.82
CA LEU A 134 0.03 14.09 18.17
C LEU A 134 1.32 14.71 18.70
N LEU A 135 2.47 14.09 18.41
CA LEU A 135 3.74 14.46 19.04
C LEU A 135 4.58 15.39 18.17
N CYS A 136 4.42 15.35 16.84
CA CYS A 136 5.33 16.04 15.91
C CYS A 136 4.66 17.16 15.11
N SER A 137 3.32 17.17 14.99
CA SER A 137 2.61 18.19 14.22
C SER A 137 2.24 19.39 15.09
N LYS A 138 2.42 20.62 14.57
CA LYS A 138 1.99 21.85 15.27
C LYS A 138 0.63 22.34 14.79
N SER A 139 0.30 22.09 13.53
CA SER A 139 -1.00 22.42 12.93
C SER A 139 -1.37 21.46 11.80
N SER A 140 -2.63 21.49 11.33
CA SER A 140 -3.08 20.77 10.13
C SER A 140 -2.47 21.32 8.82
N GLU A 141 -1.83 22.48 8.88
CA GLU A 141 -1.14 23.09 7.75
C GLU A 141 0.27 22.51 7.54
N ASP A 142 0.83 21.84 8.56
CA ASP A 142 2.16 21.27 8.50
C ASP A 142 2.19 19.99 7.64
N LEU A 143 3.22 19.82 6.81
CA LEU A 143 3.40 18.60 6.03
C LEU A 143 3.54 17.34 6.90
N VAL A 144 4.07 17.49 8.12
CA VAL A 144 4.20 16.39 9.11
C VAL A 144 2.82 15.82 9.47
N PHE A 145 1.80 16.68 9.59
CA PHE A 145 0.42 16.23 9.77
C PHE A 145 0.00 15.27 8.66
N TRP A 146 0.24 15.68 7.42
CA TRP A 146 -0.15 14.92 6.22
C TRP A 146 0.68 13.65 6.02
N PHE A 147 1.92 13.60 6.51
CA PHE A 147 2.69 12.37 6.62
C PHE A 147 1.99 11.36 7.55
N GLY A 148 1.58 11.81 8.73
CA GLY A 148 0.81 10.99 9.67
C GLY A 148 -0.53 10.53 9.09
N VAL A 149 -1.26 11.41 8.40
CA VAL A 149 -2.49 11.06 7.66
C VAL A 149 -2.21 10.00 6.59
N GLY A 150 -1.08 10.08 5.88
CA GLY A 150 -0.65 9.06 4.93
C GLY A 150 -0.48 7.69 5.57
N ILE A 151 0.14 7.63 6.76
CA ILE A 151 0.33 6.39 7.51
C ILE A 151 -1.01 5.84 8.01
N LEU A 152 -1.91 6.70 8.51
CA LEU A 152 -3.26 6.30 8.88
C LEU A 152 -4.04 5.75 7.68
N SER A 153 -3.89 6.34 6.50
CA SER A 153 -4.52 5.87 5.26
C SER A 153 -4.06 4.46 4.90
N ILE A 154 -2.78 4.13 5.11
CA ILE A 154 -2.24 2.77 4.95
C ILE A 154 -2.89 1.81 5.95
N ALA A 155 -3.00 2.19 7.22
CA ALA A 155 -3.63 1.34 8.24
C ALA A 155 -5.08 0.98 7.88
N ILE A 156 -5.85 1.97 7.44
CA ILE A 156 -7.23 1.80 6.97
C ILE A 156 -7.28 0.91 5.73
N SER A 157 -6.46 1.23 4.72
CA SER A 157 -6.39 0.45 3.47
C SER A 157 -6.05 -1.02 3.75
N ASN A 158 -5.05 -1.29 4.61
CA ASN A 158 -4.67 -2.63 5.02
C ASN A 158 -5.82 -3.37 5.73
N ALA A 159 -6.53 -2.70 6.64
CA ALA A 159 -7.63 -3.31 7.38
C ALA A 159 -8.77 -3.70 6.42
N MET A 160 -9.12 -2.80 5.50
CA MET A 160 -10.19 -3.03 4.51
C MET A 160 -9.82 -4.15 3.53
N THR A 161 -8.65 -4.07 2.91
CA THR A 161 -8.20 -5.04 1.89
C THR A 161 -7.97 -6.42 2.50
N SER A 162 -7.37 -6.51 3.70
CA SER A 162 -7.19 -7.78 4.41
C SER A 162 -8.53 -8.41 4.77
N THR A 163 -9.49 -7.61 5.26
CA THR A 163 -10.83 -8.10 5.60
C THR A 163 -11.55 -8.65 4.37
N TYR A 164 -11.53 -7.90 3.26
CA TYR A 164 -12.13 -8.33 2.00
C TYR A 164 -11.48 -9.62 1.49
N THR A 165 -10.15 -9.65 1.43
CA THR A 165 -9.38 -10.79 0.91
C THR A 165 -9.61 -12.03 1.76
N LEU A 166 -9.43 -11.95 3.08
CA LEU A 166 -9.63 -13.08 3.98
C LEU A 166 -11.07 -13.60 3.93
N LYS A 167 -12.08 -12.74 4.03
CA LYS A 167 -13.49 -13.18 3.95
C LYS A 167 -13.81 -13.82 2.60
N SER A 168 -13.32 -13.25 1.49
CA SER A 168 -13.57 -13.80 0.15
C SER A 168 -12.91 -15.18 -0.03
N HIS A 169 -11.70 -15.37 0.47
CA HIS A 169 -11.00 -16.66 0.43
C HIS A 169 -11.70 -17.71 1.30
N PHE A 170 -11.99 -17.41 2.57
CA PHE A 170 -12.68 -18.36 3.45
C PHE A 170 -14.08 -18.73 2.93
N LYS A 171 -14.81 -17.78 2.31
CA LYS A 171 -16.10 -18.08 1.66
C LYS A 171 -15.95 -19.04 0.48
N ARG A 172 -14.91 -18.89 -0.35
CA ARG A 172 -14.64 -19.81 -1.48
C ARG A 172 -14.26 -21.21 -1.01
N MET A 173 -13.64 -21.32 0.15
CA MET A 173 -13.27 -22.61 0.76
C MET A 173 -14.47 -23.33 1.36
N ALA A 174 -15.43 -22.62 1.95
CA ALA A 174 -16.64 -23.23 2.52
C ALA A 174 -17.61 -23.81 1.47
N VAL A 175 -17.43 -23.47 0.20
CA VAL A 175 -18.28 -23.92 -0.93
C VAL A 175 -17.63 -25.10 -1.69
N ARG A 176 -16.39 -25.47 -1.34
CA ARG A 176 -15.67 -26.62 -1.90
C ARG A 176 -15.76 -27.81 -0.95
#